data_AF-U3U673-F1
#
_entry.id   AF-U3U673-F1
#
_cell.length_a   1.000
_cell.length_b   1.000
_cell.length_c   1.000
_cell.angle_alpha   90.00
_cell.angle_beta   90.00
_cell.angle_gamma   90.00
#
_symmetry.space_group_name_H-M   'P 1'
#
loop_
_entity.id
_entity.type
_entity.pdbx_description
1 polymer ?
#
loop_
_entity_poly.entity_id
_entity_poly.type
_entity_poly.pdbx_seq_one_letter_code
_entity_poly.pdbx_strand_id
1 'polypeptide(L)'
;MLCDSLYAVNRAVTTSEAMKTQLITREGYNKLRAEHDHLWNEKRPEITRIVSWAASLGDRSENADYTYNKRLLRQIDRRVRYLRKCLAELKIVDYAPQQEGKVFFGAWVEVENEQGDVKRFRIVGPDEIYGDTVKDYISIDSPMARALIKKEVDEEVTVNTPEGQKVWFVNRIEYVTESEEKEAESNGLVKQAGAQLILRWRKGWQCKRGSAAALPRQISVICPAWSPW
;
A
#
# COMPACT_ATOMS: atom_id res chain seq x y z
N MET A 1 -44.63 -39.14 -11.99
CA MET A 1 -44.11 -39.02 -10.61
C MET A 1 -42.65 -39.48 -10.67
N LEU A 2 -41.61 -38.80 -10.20
CA LEU A 2 -41.37 -37.51 -9.56
C LEU A 2 -39.83 -37.47 -9.44
N CYS A 3 -39.09 -36.65 -10.20
CA CYS A 3 -37.69 -36.32 -9.82
C CYS A 3 -37.03 -35.14 -10.58
N ASP A 4 -37.79 -34.18 -11.12
CA ASP A 4 -37.24 -32.96 -11.75
C ASP A 4 -37.37 -31.72 -10.85
N SER A 5 -37.07 -31.84 -9.55
CA SER A 5 -37.16 -30.68 -8.65
C SER A 5 -36.23 -30.78 -7.43
N LEU A 6 -34.92 -30.91 -7.66
CA LEU A 6 -33.91 -30.74 -6.59
C LEU A 6 -32.73 -29.84 -6.98
N TYR A 7 -32.85 -29.07 -8.06
CA TYR A 7 -31.84 -28.06 -8.47
C TYR A 7 -32.39 -26.63 -8.52
N ALA A 8 -33.37 -26.31 -7.67
CA ALA A 8 -33.98 -24.99 -7.63
C ALA A 8 -34.35 -24.54 -6.21
N VAL A 9 -33.57 -24.90 -5.18
CA VAL A 9 -33.76 -24.37 -3.82
C VAL A 9 -32.40 -24.17 -3.17
N ASN A 10 -31.87 -22.96 -3.32
CA ASN A 10 -30.91 -22.24 -2.46
C ASN A 10 -30.10 -21.20 -3.27
N ARG A 11 -30.81 -20.43 -4.12
CA ARG A 11 -30.32 -19.16 -4.69
C ARG A 11 -31.18 -18.01 -4.16
N ALA A 12 -31.33 -17.95 -2.86
CA ALA A 12 -31.83 -16.80 -2.13
C ALA A 12 -31.24 -16.86 -0.74
N VAL A 13 -30.83 -15.71 -0.21
CA VAL A 13 -30.20 -15.49 1.10
C VAL A 13 -28.67 -15.62 1.14
N THR A 14 -27.99 -14.67 0.48
CA THR A 14 -27.07 -13.77 1.20
C THR A 14 -27.45 -12.33 0.88
N THR A 15 -28.66 -11.96 1.28
CA THR A 15 -29.18 -10.59 1.28
C THR A 15 -28.53 -9.84 2.45
N SER A 16 -27.22 -9.61 2.38
CA SER A 16 -26.46 -8.68 3.22
C SER A 16 -25.08 -8.31 2.63
N GLU A 17 -24.77 -8.69 1.39
CA GLU A 17 -23.75 -7.97 0.61
C GLU A 17 -24.34 -6.60 0.27
N ALA A 18 -24.22 -5.66 1.21
CA ALA A 18 -24.37 -4.24 0.94
C ALA A 18 -23.60 -3.94 -0.35
N MET A 19 -24.24 -3.25 -1.30
CA MET A 19 -23.64 -2.92 -2.58
C MET A 19 -22.29 -2.24 -2.35
N LYS A 20 -21.22 -3.02 -2.47
CA LYS A 20 -19.87 -2.57 -2.15
C LYS A 20 -19.54 -1.45 -3.12
N THR A 21 -19.15 -0.30 -2.59
CA THR A 21 -18.88 0.87 -3.43
C THR A 21 -17.67 0.58 -4.33
N GLN A 22 -17.87 0.57 -5.64
CA GLN A 22 -16.85 0.22 -6.66
C GLN A 22 -15.93 1.42 -6.98
N LEU A 23 -15.41 2.09 -5.95
CA LEU A 23 -14.51 3.24 -6.09
C LEU A 23 -13.13 2.88 -5.54
N ILE A 24 -12.09 3.32 -6.23
CA ILE A 24 -10.70 3.11 -5.83
C ILE A 24 -9.85 4.33 -6.17
N THR A 25 -8.83 4.61 -5.35
CA THR A 25 -7.80 5.60 -5.69
C THR A 25 -6.89 5.09 -6.80
N ARG A 26 -6.22 6.01 -7.51
CA ARG A 26 -5.23 5.68 -8.53
C ARG A 26 -4.09 4.83 -7.97
N GLU A 27 -3.57 5.22 -6.81
CA GLU A 27 -2.52 4.49 -6.07
C GLU A 27 -2.97 3.07 -5.73
N GLY A 28 -4.18 2.93 -5.16
CA GLY A 28 -4.76 1.66 -4.78
C GLY A 28 -4.91 0.72 -5.97
N TYR A 29 -5.41 1.23 -7.09
CA TYR A 29 -5.55 0.45 -8.33
C TYR A 29 -4.19 -0.09 -8.82
N ASN A 30 -3.16 0.76 -8.81
CA ASN A 30 -1.81 0.35 -9.23
C ASN A 30 -1.22 -0.72 -8.30
N LYS A 31 -1.44 -0.60 -6.98
CA LYS A 31 -1.03 -1.62 -6.00
C LYS A 31 -1.71 -2.96 -6.24
N LEU A 32 -3.03 -2.97 -6.44
CA LEU A 32 -3.79 -4.20 -6.73
C LEU A 32 -3.36 -4.84 -8.05
N ARG A 33 -3.07 -4.03 -9.07
CA ARG A 33 -2.56 -4.50 -10.35
C ARG A 33 -1.16 -5.12 -10.20
N ALA A 34 -0.25 -4.45 -9.50
CA ALA A 34 1.08 -4.97 -9.23
C ALA A 34 1.02 -6.29 -8.43
N GLU A 35 0.13 -6.37 -7.43
CA GLU A 35 -0.11 -7.61 -6.68
C GLU A 35 -0.61 -8.73 -7.61
N HIS A 36 -1.60 -8.45 -8.47
CA HIS A 36 -2.11 -9.43 -9.44
C HIS A 36 -0.98 -9.96 -10.33
N ASP A 37 -0.17 -9.06 -10.89
CA ASP A 37 0.87 -9.40 -11.83
C ASP A 37 1.99 -10.21 -11.15
N HIS A 38 2.38 -9.86 -9.93
CA HIS A 38 3.32 -10.65 -9.13
C HIS A 38 2.78 -12.05 -8.82
N LEU A 39 1.52 -12.15 -8.40
CA LEU A 39 0.89 -13.44 -8.10
C LEU A 39 0.79 -14.33 -9.34
N TRP A 40 0.45 -13.75 -10.49
CA TRP A 40 0.23 -14.48 -11.73
C TRP A 40 1.54 -14.88 -12.43
N ASN A 41 2.49 -13.96 -12.54
CA ASN A 41 3.71 -14.15 -13.35
C ASN A 41 4.85 -14.80 -12.56
N GLU A 42 4.93 -14.58 -11.24
CA GLU A 42 6.06 -15.03 -10.43
C GLU A 42 5.66 -16.14 -9.45
N LYS A 43 4.78 -15.82 -8.50
CA LYS A 43 4.46 -16.72 -7.39
C LYS A 43 3.73 -17.99 -7.83
N ARG A 44 2.72 -17.87 -8.69
CA ARG A 44 1.94 -19.04 -9.14
C ARG A 44 2.82 -20.06 -9.89
N PRO A 45 3.66 -19.66 -10.88
CA PRO A 45 4.61 -20.59 -11.50
C PRO A 45 5.62 -21.19 -10.53
N GLU A 46 6.16 -20.39 -9.59
CA GLU A 46 7.07 -20.86 -8.55
C GLU A 46 6.45 -22.00 -7.72
N ILE A 47 5.27 -21.77 -7.12
CA ILE A 47 4.59 -22.78 -6.30
C ILE A 47 4.19 -23.99 -7.13
N THR A 48 3.81 -23.82 -8.40
CA THR A 48 3.47 -24.94 -9.28
C THR A 48 4.68 -25.87 -9.49
N ARG A 49 5.88 -25.31 -9.67
CA ARG A 49 7.12 -26.10 -9.77
C ARG A 49 7.41 -26.86 -8.47
N ILE A 50 7.25 -26.21 -7.32
CA ILE A 50 7.46 -26.83 -6.00
C ILE A 50 6.45 -27.98 -5.79
N VAL A 51 5.17 -27.78 -6.12
CA VAL A 51 4.15 -28.84 -6.03
C VAL A 51 4.49 -30.01 -6.95
N SER A 52 4.93 -29.73 -8.18
CA SER A 52 5.32 -30.77 -9.14
C SER A 52 6.53 -31.56 -8.66
N TRP A 53 7.54 -30.89 -8.09
CA TRP A 53 8.73 -31.53 -7.53
C TRP A 53 8.37 -32.37 -6.30
N ALA A 54 7.60 -31.82 -5.36
CA ALA A 54 7.14 -32.56 -4.18
C ALA A 54 6.32 -33.80 -4.58
N ALA A 55 5.51 -33.71 -5.64
CA ALA A 55 4.73 -34.83 -6.17
C ALA A 55 5.60 -35.94 -6.81
N SER A 56 6.88 -35.67 -7.11
CA SER A 56 7.82 -36.67 -7.66
C SER A 56 8.60 -37.44 -6.60
N LEU A 57 8.61 -36.98 -5.35
CA LEU A 57 9.44 -37.52 -4.27
C LEU A 57 8.80 -38.69 -3.48
N GLY A 58 7.55 -39.06 -3.79
CA GLY A 58 6.89 -40.18 -3.11
C GLY A 58 5.38 -40.06 -3.03
N ASP A 59 4.79 -40.73 -2.03
CA ASP A 59 3.35 -40.70 -1.82
C ASP A 59 2.86 -39.31 -1.39
N ARG A 60 1.76 -38.89 -2.01
CA ARG A 60 1.19 -37.55 -1.87
C ARG A 60 0.46 -37.37 -0.54
N SER A 61 -0.01 -38.45 0.07
CA SER A 61 -0.73 -38.45 1.36
C SER A 61 0.19 -38.07 2.51
N GLU A 62 1.42 -38.57 2.47
CA GLU A 62 2.39 -38.46 3.56
C GLU A 62 3.32 -37.25 3.40
N ASN A 63 3.48 -36.75 2.17
CA ASN A 63 4.34 -35.60 1.90
C ASN A 63 3.71 -34.28 2.38
N ALA A 64 4.24 -33.75 3.49
CA ALA A 64 3.82 -32.47 4.07
C ALA A 64 4.03 -31.29 3.11
N ASP A 65 5.13 -31.27 2.36
CA ASP A 65 5.44 -30.19 1.42
C ASP A 65 4.42 -30.14 0.28
N TYR A 66 4.00 -31.29 -0.23
CA TYR A 66 2.95 -31.34 -1.25
C TYR A 66 1.63 -30.79 -0.72
N THR A 67 1.20 -31.22 0.46
CA THR A 67 -0.08 -30.78 1.06
C THR A 67 -0.08 -29.28 1.35
N TYR A 68 1.01 -28.75 1.91
CA TYR A 68 1.17 -27.34 2.19
C TYR A 68 1.16 -26.49 0.91
N ASN A 69 2.02 -26.81 -0.07
CA ASN A 69 2.14 -26.03 -1.30
C ASN A 69 0.86 -26.11 -2.15
N LYS A 70 0.12 -27.22 -2.10
CA LYS A 70 -1.20 -27.35 -2.75
C LYS A 70 -2.26 -26.47 -2.07
N ARG A 71 -2.19 -26.28 -0.74
CA ARG A 71 -3.04 -25.30 -0.04
C ARG A 71 -2.67 -23.88 -0.43
N LEU A 72 -1.38 -23.56 -0.50
CA LEU A 72 -0.88 -22.25 -0.89
C LEU A 72 -1.29 -21.90 -2.33
N LEU A 73 -1.15 -22.83 -3.28
CA LEU A 73 -1.59 -22.65 -4.66
C LEU A 73 -3.09 -22.30 -4.75
N ARG A 74 -3.93 -22.97 -3.95
CA ARG A 74 -5.37 -22.66 -3.86
C ARG A 74 -5.64 -21.26 -3.29
N GLN A 75 -4.84 -20.82 -2.31
CA GLN A 75 -4.94 -19.46 -1.77
C GLN A 75 -4.57 -18.41 -2.82
N ILE A 76 -3.48 -18.63 -3.56
CA ILE A 76 -3.04 -17.76 -4.67
C ILE A 76 -4.12 -17.68 -5.74
N ASP A 77 -4.62 -18.82 -6.23
CA ASP A 77 -5.66 -18.85 -7.26
C ASP A 77 -6.95 -18.16 -6.81
N ARG A 78 -7.31 -18.26 -5.52
CA ARG A 78 -8.46 -17.53 -4.96
C ARG A 78 -8.23 -16.01 -4.99
N ARG A 79 -7.04 -15.56 -4.58
CA ARG A 79 -6.67 -14.14 -4.59
C ARG A 79 -6.62 -13.58 -6.00
N VAL A 80 -6.02 -14.30 -6.95
CA VAL A 80 -5.98 -13.89 -8.37
C VAL A 80 -7.38 -13.76 -8.96
N ARG A 81 -8.27 -14.74 -8.69
CA ARG A 81 -9.67 -14.67 -9.16
C ARG A 81 -10.42 -13.46 -8.58
N TYR A 82 -10.19 -13.16 -7.29
CA TYR A 82 -10.73 -11.97 -6.65
C TYR A 82 -10.23 -10.70 -7.33
N LEU A 83 -8.91 -10.54 -7.46
CA LEU A 83 -8.29 -9.35 -8.06
C LEU A 83 -8.75 -9.13 -9.50
N ARG A 84 -8.86 -10.19 -10.31
CA ARG A 84 -9.37 -10.08 -11.68
C ARG A 84 -10.79 -9.55 -11.75
N LYS A 85 -11.68 -10.02 -10.87
CA LYS A 85 -13.06 -9.53 -10.81
C LYS A 85 -13.09 -8.07 -10.34
N CYS A 86 -12.38 -7.75 -9.25
CA CYS A 86 -12.33 -6.40 -8.73
C CYS A 86 -11.77 -5.40 -9.75
N LEU A 87 -10.61 -5.68 -10.37
CA LEU A 87 -10.00 -4.78 -11.35
C LEU A 87 -10.87 -4.52 -12.58
N ALA A 88 -11.80 -5.41 -12.91
CA ALA A 88 -12.74 -5.23 -14.02
C ALA A 88 -13.94 -4.34 -13.65
N GLU A 89 -14.35 -4.32 -12.39
CA GLU A 89 -15.54 -3.61 -11.90
C GLU A 89 -15.19 -2.23 -11.28
N LEU A 90 -13.96 -2.05 -10.81
CA LEU A 90 -13.54 -0.84 -10.09
C LEU A 90 -13.46 0.39 -10.99
N LYS A 91 -13.95 1.52 -10.47
CA LYS A 91 -13.83 2.84 -11.08
C LYS A 91 -12.80 3.67 -10.33
N ILE A 92 -11.82 4.19 -11.06
CA ILE A 92 -10.79 5.06 -10.50
C ILE A 92 -11.38 6.46 -10.34
N VAL A 93 -11.23 7.03 -9.14
CA VAL A 93 -11.61 8.42 -8.84
C VAL A 93 -10.34 9.20 -8.53
N ASP A 94 -10.06 10.19 -9.36
CA ASP A 94 -8.97 11.14 -9.13
C ASP A 94 -9.51 12.38 -8.42
N TYR A 95 -8.63 13.06 -7.70
CA TYR A 95 -8.93 14.34 -7.05
C TYR A 95 -9.22 15.43 -8.08
N ALA A 96 -10.24 16.26 -7.80
CA ALA A 96 -10.55 17.45 -8.57
C ALA A 96 -10.51 18.69 -7.65
N PRO A 97 -9.87 19.80 -8.05
CA PRO A 97 -9.71 20.99 -7.21
C PRO A 97 -11.05 21.67 -6.85
N GLN A 98 -12.13 21.38 -7.58
CA GLN A 98 -13.48 21.84 -7.22
C GLN A 98 -14.01 21.19 -5.92
N GLN A 99 -13.31 20.19 -5.39
CA GLN A 99 -13.65 19.48 -4.15
C GLN A 99 -12.95 20.09 -2.92
N GLU A 100 -12.16 21.15 -3.09
CA GLU A 100 -11.48 21.83 -1.99
C GLU A 100 -12.44 22.35 -0.93
N GLY A 101 -12.02 22.21 0.34
CA GLY A 101 -12.80 22.63 1.50
C GLY A 101 -13.87 21.63 1.96
N LYS A 102 -14.12 20.56 1.20
CA LYS A 102 -15.11 19.53 1.55
C LYS A 102 -14.48 18.15 1.65
N VAL A 103 -15.05 17.31 2.50
CA VAL A 103 -14.64 15.89 2.60
C VAL A 103 -15.26 15.08 1.46
N PHE A 104 -14.40 14.55 0.60
CA PHE A 104 -14.75 13.60 -0.47
C PHE A 104 -13.83 12.38 -0.43
N PHE A 105 -13.97 11.52 -1.44
CA PHE A 105 -13.15 10.33 -1.63
C PHE A 105 -11.66 10.71 -1.79
N GLY A 106 -10.77 9.98 -1.12
CA GLY A 106 -9.33 10.22 -1.15
C GLY A 106 -8.82 11.30 -0.20
N ALA A 107 -9.72 12.02 0.49
CA ALA A 107 -9.37 13.05 1.45
C ALA A 107 -8.73 12.47 2.72
N TRP A 108 -7.73 13.16 3.24
CA TRP A 108 -7.27 13.02 4.62
C TRP A 108 -8.09 13.92 5.52
N VAL A 109 -8.65 13.34 6.57
CA VAL A 109 -9.51 14.05 7.51
C VAL A 109 -8.95 13.85 8.92
N GLU A 110 -8.83 14.95 9.64
CA GLU A 110 -8.58 14.96 11.07
C GLU A 110 -9.88 15.34 11.80
N VAL A 111 -10.31 14.47 12.72
CA VAL A 111 -11.51 14.66 13.51
C VAL A 111 -11.19 14.60 15.00
N GLU A 112 -11.92 15.39 15.79
CA GLU A 112 -11.79 15.46 17.24
C GLU A 112 -13.14 15.19 17.91
N ASN A 113 -13.12 14.47 19.03
CA ASN A 113 -14.30 14.22 19.86
C ASN A 113 -14.35 15.22 21.04
N GLU A 114 -15.49 15.35 21.71
CA GLU A 114 -15.67 16.20 22.90
C GLU A 114 -14.71 15.86 24.06
N GLN A 115 -14.14 14.65 24.06
CA GLN A 115 -13.17 14.18 25.04
C GLN A 115 -11.72 14.59 24.72
N GLY A 116 -11.48 15.28 23.59
CA GLY A 116 -10.16 15.66 23.11
C GLY A 116 -9.42 14.56 22.33
N ASP A 117 -10.12 13.47 21.97
CA ASP A 117 -9.54 12.39 21.17
C ASP A 117 -9.45 12.81 19.70
N VAL A 118 -8.22 12.98 19.20
CA VAL A 118 -7.96 13.29 17.80
C VAL A 118 -7.69 12.02 16.99
N LYS A 119 -8.36 11.89 15.85
CA LYS A 119 -8.16 10.79 14.89
C LYS A 119 -7.92 11.34 13.50
N ARG A 120 -6.90 10.80 12.84
CA ARG A 120 -6.58 11.12 11.45
C ARG A 120 -6.74 9.89 10.58
N PHE A 121 -7.43 10.02 9.46
CA PHE A 121 -7.59 8.93 8.50
C PHE A 121 -7.84 9.41 7.08
N ARG A 122 -7.57 8.52 6.11
CA ARG A 122 -7.87 8.70 4.68
C ARG A 122 -9.11 7.90 4.31
N ILE A 123 -10.04 8.53 3.59
CA ILE A 123 -11.23 7.85 3.07
C ILE A 123 -10.88 7.17 1.75
N VAL A 124 -10.97 5.84 1.70
CA VAL A 124 -10.60 5.04 0.54
C VAL A 124 -11.66 4.00 0.19
N GLY A 125 -11.44 3.33 -0.95
CA GLY A 125 -12.25 2.20 -1.36
C GLY A 125 -12.08 1.01 -0.41
N PRO A 126 -13.13 0.18 -0.22
CA PRO A 126 -13.03 -1.04 0.59
C PRO A 126 -12.02 -2.06 0.04
N ASP A 127 -11.62 -1.94 -1.22
CA ASP A 127 -10.58 -2.76 -1.86
C ASP A 127 -9.14 -2.26 -1.60
N GLU A 128 -8.95 -1.18 -0.86
CA GLU A 128 -7.62 -0.65 -0.53
C GLU A 128 -7.20 -0.96 0.92
N ILE A 129 -8.13 -1.51 1.70
CA ILE A 129 -7.95 -1.80 3.12
C ILE A 129 -7.35 -3.21 3.26
N TYR A 130 -6.13 -3.38 2.77
CA TYR A 130 -5.38 -4.64 2.87
C TYR A 130 -3.98 -4.39 3.46
N GLY A 131 -3.61 -5.15 4.50
CA GLY A 131 -2.24 -5.21 5.04
C GLY A 131 -1.93 -4.28 6.22
N ASP A 132 -0.65 -3.99 6.44
CA ASP A 132 -0.15 -3.21 7.59
C ASP A 132 -0.38 -1.68 7.44
N THR A 133 -0.82 -1.23 6.26
CA THR A 133 -1.17 0.17 5.96
C THR A 133 -2.56 0.56 6.51
N VAL A 134 -3.28 -0.36 7.16
CA VAL A 134 -4.70 -0.23 7.55
C VAL A 134 -4.96 0.73 8.72
N LYS A 135 -3.94 1.16 9.48
CA LYS A 135 -4.17 1.93 10.71
C LYS A 135 -4.91 3.26 10.47
N ASP A 136 -4.64 3.90 9.34
CA ASP A 136 -5.16 5.24 9.05
C ASP A 136 -6.14 5.26 7.86
N TYR A 137 -6.62 4.11 7.39
CA TYR A 137 -7.49 4.02 6.21
C TYR A 137 -8.89 3.59 6.61
N ILE A 138 -9.90 4.34 6.16
CA ILE A 138 -11.31 4.05 6.42
C ILE A 138 -12.05 3.84 5.10
N SER A 139 -12.90 2.80 5.04
CA SER A 139 -13.78 2.54 3.91
C SER A 139 -14.83 3.64 3.80
N ILE A 140 -15.12 4.07 2.57
CA ILE A 140 -16.28 4.92 2.26
C ILE A 140 -17.62 4.38 2.80
N ASP A 141 -17.75 3.05 2.93
CA ASP A 141 -18.97 2.40 3.41
C ASP A 141 -19.11 2.46 4.95
N SER A 142 -18.06 2.89 5.67
CA SER A 142 -18.07 3.01 7.13
C SER A 142 -19.07 4.08 7.61
N PRO A 143 -19.78 3.87 8.74
CA PRO A 143 -20.66 4.88 9.32
C PRO A 143 -19.96 6.23 9.56
N MET A 144 -18.68 6.20 9.92
CA MET A 144 -17.84 7.39 10.10
C MET A 144 -17.67 8.15 8.78
N ALA A 145 -17.19 7.46 7.73
CA ALA A 145 -16.99 8.09 6.43
C ALA A 145 -18.30 8.62 5.83
N ARG A 146 -19.39 7.86 5.95
CA ARG A 146 -20.72 8.28 5.45
C ARG A 146 -21.23 9.56 6.10
N ALA A 147 -20.92 9.76 7.38
CA ALA A 147 -21.33 10.96 8.11
C ALA A 147 -20.46 12.18 7.76
N LEU A 148 -19.20 11.96 7.38
CA LEU A 148 -18.24 13.01 7.02
C LEU A 148 -18.36 13.47 5.57
N ILE A 149 -18.87 12.64 4.65
CA ILE A 149 -19.00 13.01 3.23
C ILE A 149 -19.77 14.34 3.07
N LYS A 150 -19.21 15.26 2.27
CA LYS A 150 -19.71 16.63 1.96
C LYS A 150 -19.64 17.63 3.11
N LYS A 151 -19.07 17.27 4.25
CA LYS A 151 -18.86 18.18 5.38
C LYS A 151 -17.67 19.10 5.14
N GLU A 152 -17.73 20.28 5.75
CA GLU A 152 -16.67 21.29 5.70
C GLU A 152 -15.84 21.30 7.01
N VAL A 153 -14.75 22.06 7.01
CA VAL A 153 -13.94 22.31 8.22
C VAL A 153 -14.80 23.03 9.25
N ASP A 154 -14.58 22.73 10.53
CA ASP A 154 -15.32 23.24 11.69
C ASP A 154 -16.80 22.78 11.80
N GLU A 155 -17.21 21.80 11.00
CA GLU A 155 -18.56 21.24 11.06
C GLU A 155 -18.67 20.06 12.05
N GLU A 156 -19.80 19.98 12.74
CA GLU A 156 -20.15 18.89 13.66
C GLU A 156 -20.81 17.72 12.91
N VAL A 157 -20.42 16.50 13.29
CA VAL A 157 -20.91 15.26 12.71
C VAL A 157 -21.28 14.26 13.79
N THR A 158 -22.54 13.84 13.79
CA THR A 158 -23.03 12.76 14.68
C THR A 158 -22.88 11.40 14.00
N VAL A 159 -22.12 10.50 14.63
CA VAL A 159 -21.87 9.14 14.14
C VAL A 159 -22.56 8.12 15.03
N ASN A 160 -23.36 7.25 14.42
CA ASN A 160 -23.98 6.13 15.11
C ASN A 160 -22.94 5.00 15.29
N THR A 161 -22.46 4.82 16.52
CA THR A 161 -21.64 3.66 16.90
C THR A 161 -22.49 2.64 17.66
N PRO A 162 -22.08 1.36 17.71
CA PRO A 162 -22.78 0.35 18.53
C PRO A 162 -22.86 0.74 20.03
N GLU A 163 -21.92 1.56 20.49
CA GLU A 163 -21.85 2.08 21.87
C GLU A 163 -22.73 3.32 22.09
N GLY A 164 -23.39 3.85 21.05
CA GLY A 164 -24.21 5.06 21.10
C GLY A 164 -23.84 6.09 20.04
N GLN A 165 -24.52 7.23 20.06
CA GLN A 165 -24.20 8.37 19.22
C GLN A 165 -22.96 9.08 19.76
N LYS A 166 -21.96 9.30 18.91
CA LYS A 166 -20.77 10.08 19.24
C LYS A 166 -20.69 11.28 18.33
N VAL A 167 -20.37 12.43 18.88
CA VAL A 167 -20.19 13.69 18.17
C VAL A 167 -18.72 13.85 17.80
N TRP A 168 -18.45 14.26 16.57
CA TRP A 168 -17.10 14.53 16.08
C TRP A 168 -17.07 15.88 15.37
N PHE A 169 -15.97 16.60 15.51
CA PHE A 169 -15.70 17.88 14.86
C PHE A 169 -14.61 17.68 13.80
N VAL A 170 -14.76 18.33 12.65
CA VAL A 170 -13.77 18.26 11.56
C VAL A 170 -12.74 19.38 11.73
N ASN A 171 -11.51 19.03 12.11
CA ASN A 171 -10.44 20.02 12.36
C ASN A 171 -9.69 20.37 11.07
N ARG A 172 -9.39 19.37 10.25
CA ARG A 172 -8.55 19.56 9.06
C ARG A 172 -8.94 18.62 7.93
N ILE A 173 -8.93 19.15 6.72
CA ILE A 173 -9.11 18.39 5.47
C ILE A 173 -7.89 18.66 4.59
N GLU A 174 -7.22 17.60 4.16
CA GLU A 174 -6.05 17.65 3.28
C GLU A 174 -6.26 16.74 2.06
N TYR A 175 -5.93 17.26 0.89
CA TYR A 175 -5.76 16.46 -0.31
C TYR A 175 -4.29 16.49 -0.69
N VAL A 176 -3.67 15.32 -0.74
CA VAL A 176 -2.29 15.22 -1.22
C VAL A 176 -2.37 15.23 -2.75
N THR A 177 -1.76 16.23 -3.37
CA THR A 177 -1.65 16.28 -4.83
C THR A 177 -0.37 15.57 -5.28
N GLU A 178 -0.42 14.82 -6.38
CA GLU A 178 0.75 14.09 -6.91
C GLU A 178 1.97 15.00 -7.21
N SER A 179 1.75 16.31 -7.37
CA SER A 179 2.81 17.32 -7.51
C SER A 179 3.67 17.46 -6.24
N GLU A 180 3.05 17.39 -5.06
CA GLU A 180 3.75 17.55 -3.78
C GLU A 180 4.48 16.28 -3.37
N GLU A 181 4.00 15.09 -3.76
CA GLU A 181 4.68 13.82 -3.47
C GLU A 181 5.99 13.68 -4.24
N LYS A 182 6.01 14.05 -5.53
CA LYS A 182 7.25 14.05 -6.32
C LYS A 182 8.27 15.06 -5.78
N GLU A 183 7.80 16.21 -5.33
CA GLU A 183 8.64 17.19 -4.63
C GLU A 183 9.10 16.69 -3.26
N ALA A 184 8.25 16.03 -2.47
CA ALA A 184 8.60 15.48 -1.17
C ALA A 184 9.57 14.28 -1.26
N GLU A 185 9.40 13.39 -2.25
CA GLU A 185 10.34 12.31 -2.55
C GLU A 185 11.67 12.86 -3.04
N SER A 186 11.66 13.86 -3.93
CA SER A 186 12.89 14.52 -4.38
C SER A 186 13.60 15.26 -3.23
N ASN A 187 12.86 15.99 -2.40
CA ASN A 187 13.38 16.70 -1.21
C ASN A 187 13.82 15.73 -0.10
N GLY A 188 13.16 14.59 0.04
CA GLY A 188 13.54 13.49 0.94
C GLY A 188 14.83 12.81 0.51
N LEU A 189 15.00 12.55 -0.79
CA LEU A 189 16.26 12.07 -1.38
C LEU A 189 17.39 13.10 -1.19
N VAL A 190 17.11 14.40 -1.35
CA VAL A 190 18.07 15.49 -1.12
C VAL A 190 18.50 15.55 0.35
N LYS A 191 17.60 15.35 1.32
CA LYS A 191 17.94 15.27 2.75
C LYS A 191 18.76 14.02 3.09
N GLN A 192 18.46 12.86 2.50
CA GLN A 192 19.24 11.63 2.72
C GLN A 192 20.62 11.68 2.05
N ALA A 193 20.73 12.24 0.83
CA ALA A 193 21.99 12.45 0.14
C ALA A 193 22.86 13.50 0.87
N GLY A 194 22.26 14.57 1.40
CA GLY A 194 22.93 15.57 2.24
C GLY A 194 23.46 14.97 3.55
N ALA A 195 22.70 14.10 4.21
CA ALA A 195 23.14 13.38 5.41
C ALA A 195 24.30 12.41 5.12
N GLN A 196 24.29 11.72 3.97
CA GLN A 196 25.41 10.86 3.53
C GLN A 196 26.67 11.66 3.14
N LEU A 197 26.52 12.83 2.51
CA LEU A 197 27.63 13.73 2.19
C LEU A 197 28.29 14.32 3.45
N ILE A 198 27.50 14.69 4.46
CA ILE A 198 28.02 15.16 5.76
C ILE A 198 28.73 14.02 6.52
N LEU A 199 28.22 12.79 6.48
CA LEU A 199 28.91 11.63 7.06
C LEU A 199 30.20 11.25 6.32
N ARG A 200 30.26 11.42 4.99
CA ARG A 200 31.46 11.18 4.18
C ARG A 200 32.53 12.26 4.39
N TRP A 201 32.12 13.52 4.62
CA TRP A 201 33.02 14.59 5.05
C TRP A 201 33.55 14.38 6.48
N ARG A 202 32.72 13.90 7.43
CA ARG A 202 33.17 13.57 8.80
C ARG A 202 34.13 12.37 8.87
N LYS A 203 34.00 11.37 7.99
CA LYS A 203 34.93 10.22 7.92
C LYS A 203 36.22 10.51 7.13
N GLY A 204 36.28 11.62 6.37
CA GLY A 204 37.48 12.06 5.64
C GLY A 204 38.46 12.91 6.45
N TRP A 205 38.10 13.32 7.68
CA TRP A 205 38.89 14.24 8.51
C TRP A 205 39.52 13.60 9.76
N GLN A 206 39.70 12.27 9.73
CA GLN A 206 40.49 11.52 10.72
C GLN A 206 41.61 10.75 10.01
N CYS A 207 42.57 11.46 9.42
CA CYS A 207 43.91 10.91 9.28
C CYS A 207 44.96 11.99 9.03
N LYS A 208 46.12 11.82 9.67
CA LYS A 208 47.36 12.61 9.58
C LYS A 208 47.49 13.80 10.53
N ARG A 209 47.57 13.48 11.83
CA ARG A 209 48.63 14.04 12.67
C ARG A 209 49.41 12.90 13.33
N GLY A 210 50.71 12.84 13.05
CA GLY A 210 51.69 12.07 13.83
C GLY A 210 52.37 10.93 13.07
N SER A 211 53.58 11.18 12.57
CA SER A 211 54.77 10.35 12.80
C SER A 211 55.84 10.69 11.76
N ALA A 212 56.88 11.40 12.22
CA ALA A 212 58.11 11.61 11.50
C ALA A 212 59.00 10.37 11.65
N ALA A 213 59.39 9.73 10.55
CA ALA A 213 60.58 8.89 10.50
C ALA A 213 61.04 8.62 9.06
N ALA A 214 62.31 8.96 8.82
CA ALA A 214 63.25 8.35 7.88
C ALA A 214 63.00 8.39 6.35
N LEU A 215 63.88 9.14 5.68
CA LEU A 215 64.29 8.99 4.27
C LEU A 215 64.85 7.57 4.00
N PRO A 216 64.82 7.06 2.75
CA PRO A 216 65.91 7.38 1.84
C PRO A 216 65.48 7.70 0.40
N ARG A 217 66.45 8.38 -0.25
CA ARG A 217 66.55 8.78 -1.65
C ARG A 217 66.39 7.59 -2.62
N GLN A 218 65.67 7.78 -3.73
CA GLN A 218 66.24 7.60 -5.06
C GLN A 218 65.32 8.15 -6.17
N ILE A 219 65.99 8.52 -7.26
CA ILE A 219 65.58 9.35 -8.39
C ILE A 219 65.07 8.48 -9.53
N SER A 220 64.04 8.95 -10.25
CA SER A 220 63.83 8.89 -11.72
C SER A 220 62.33 9.15 -11.98
N VAL A 221 61.91 10.36 -12.30
CA VAL A 221 61.84 10.94 -13.67
C VAL A 221 61.36 9.93 -14.71
N ILE A 222 60.03 9.82 -14.87
CA ILE A 222 59.40 9.61 -16.18
C ILE A 222 58.11 10.43 -16.20
N CYS A 223 58.11 11.48 -17.00
CA CYS A 223 56.93 12.26 -17.35
C CYS A 223 56.65 11.96 -18.82
N PRO A 224 55.45 11.50 -19.21
CA PRO A 224 54.93 11.79 -20.52
C PRO A 224 53.91 12.91 -20.38
N ALA A 225 54.28 14.06 -20.95
CA ALA A 225 53.31 15.00 -21.48
C ALA A 225 52.34 14.26 -22.43
N TRP A 226 51.13 14.77 -22.59
CA TRP A 226 50.54 15.06 -23.91
C TRP A 226 49.33 15.98 -23.73
N SER A 227 49.32 16.98 -24.59
CA SER A 227 48.51 18.20 -24.58
C SER A 227 47.08 17.99 -25.12
N PRO A 228 46.17 18.94 -24.87
CA PRO A 228 44.81 18.92 -25.38
C PRO A 228 44.69 19.62 -26.74
N TRP A 229 43.84 19.07 -27.61
CA TRP A 229 43.06 19.79 -28.62
C TRP A 229 41.67 19.15 -28.66
#